data_AF-A0A0Q7IU77-F1
#
_entry.id   AF-A0A0Q7IU77-F1
#
_cell.length_a   1.000
_cell.length_b   1.000
_cell.length_c   1.000
_cell.angle_alpha   90.00
_cell.angle_beta   90.00
_cell.angle_gamma   90.00
#
_symmetry.space_group_name_H-M   'P 1'
#
loop_
_entity.id
_entity.type
_entity.pdbx_description
1 polymer ?
#
loop_
_entity_poly.entity_id
_entity_poly.type
_entity_poly.pdbx_seq_one_letter_code
_entity_poly.pdbx_strand_id
1 'polypeptide(L)'
;MIKVKVNLRPIVSKINLPTVLKTTILPGDSIERLFIATQVGEIFYVGNGVIKTFLDIRPRIIKLGVSSGGYDERGLLGLAFHPEFYYNGLFYLHYSVAGTQGPGALPGAFESFKPNPCDSKTLNLKWINRETQYDHMDTVEEWILQSNGQPQKRRTLLNIRRPFLNHNGVNSLNFSPETGKLVLTTGDGGSGYDPFNLSQDNMEIAGKIIEIDVVKNSSIDNPPVVTRFNELPVPIQETLTVIAKGVRNISGISFQKFYNQYIKYVGNVGQDLVESIFSFVQYKPIPVTQLVQAFLMESEPDQEGFINFGWRGWEGAFPTSIIRGCSANPTLDEKTIAYYNEAVKTLVGRLQPITSYFHKDPRPDKFGGTALTGVKPYMGNGIPDLTGSVVFTDLARNEESGPPVRGVLAYTRVRADCKLNDFSVIETDYNFGSQSAYYVNLGTNLDQTKLYLGVYGSMKVADFNQGTIFEIVP
;
A
#
# COMPACT_ATOMS: atom_id res chain seq x y z
N MET A 1 -29.19 -4.94 2.72
CA MET A 1 -27.81 -5.47 2.85
C MET A 1 -27.77 -6.36 4.07
N ILE A 2 -27.01 -7.46 4.03
CA ILE A 2 -26.86 -8.37 5.18
C ILE A 2 -25.92 -7.70 6.17
N LYS A 3 -26.34 -7.57 7.43
CA LYS A 3 -25.45 -7.12 8.50
C LYS A 3 -24.56 -8.28 8.90
N VAL A 4 -23.29 -8.21 8.56
CA VAL A 4 -22.30 -9.22 8.97
C VAL A 4 -21.73 -8.79 10.31
N LYS A 5 -21.77 -9.70 11.29
CA LYS A 5 -21.15 -9.52 12.61
C LYS A 5 -20.05 -10.57 12.78
N VAL A 6 -18.92 -10.18 13.35
CA VAL A 6 -17.76 -11.04 13.59
C VAL A 6 -17.18 -10.76 14.97
N ASN A 7 -16.51 -11.75 15.56
CA ASN A 7 -15.73 -11.59 16.78
C ASN A 7 -14.26 -11.35 16.45
N LEU A 8 -13.56 -10.59 17.31
CA LEU A 8 -12.09 -10.43 17.24
C LEU A 8 -11.44 -11.27 18.33
N ARG A 9 -10.74 -12.34 17.94
CA ARG A 9 -10.01 -13.21 18.87
C ARG A 9 -8.54 -12.78 18.97
N PRO A 10 -8.06 -12.23 20.10
CA PRO A 10 -6.67 -11.79 20.22
C PRO A 10 -5.71 -12.97 20.13
N ILE A 11 -4.65 -12.82 19.34
CA ILE A 11 -3.57 -13.79 19.16
C ILE A 11 -2.34 -13.36 19.97
N VAL A 12 -1.94 -12.10 19.81
CA VAL A 12 -0.79 -11.51 20.50
C VAL A 12 -1.01 -10.02 20.72
N SER A 13 -0.53 -9.50 21.84
CA SER A 13 -0.60 -8.10 22.22
C SER A 13 0.77 -7.56 22.60
N LYS A 14 0.86 -6.25 22.86
CA LYS A 14 2.09 -5.54 23.25
C LYS A 14 3.18 -5.60 22.17
N ILE A 15 2.77 -5.49 20.92
CA ILE A 15 3.70 -5.37 19.78
C ILE A 15 3.76 -3.91 19.29
N ASN A 16 4.88 -3.54 18.67
CA ASN A 16 4.97 -2.27 17.94
C ASN A 16 4.05 -2.28 16.70
N LEU A 17 3.83 -1.11 16.08
CA LEU A 17 2.86 -0.92 15.00
C LEU A 17 3.01 -1.98 13.90
N PRO A 18 2.04 -2.91 13.73
CA PRO A 18 2.15 -3.97 12.73
C PRO A 18 1.82 -3.42 11.33
N THR A 19 2.79 -3.49 10.42
CA THR A 19 2.66 -3.00 9.04
C THR A 19 2.39 -4.11 8.04
N VAL A 20 2.75 -5.37 8.37
CA VAL A 20 2.56 -6.52 7.49
C VAL A 20 2.18 -7.76 8.27
N LEU A 21 1.10 -8.43 7.83
CA LEU A 21 0.68 -9.76 8.29
C LEU A 21 0.75 -10.74 7.11
N LYS A 22 1.56 -11.79 7.25
CA LYS A 22 1.72 -12.87 6.25
C LYS A 22 1.72 -14.22 6.94
N THR A 23 1.45 -15.27 6.20
CA THR A 23 1.70 -16.62 6.66
C THR A 23 2.63 -17.35 5.73
N THR A 24 3.37 -18.32 6.27
CA THR A 24 4.16 -19.27 5.49
C THR A 24 4.50 -20.48 6.36
N ILE A 25 5.06 -21.51 5.74
CA ILE A 25 5.62 -22.69 6.43
C ILE A 25 7.14 -22.51 6.48
N LEU A 26 7.72 -22.59 7.67
CA LEU A 26 9.18 -22.53 7.85
C LEU A 26 9.85 -23.76 7.22
N PRO A 27 11.07 -23.64 6.67
CA PRO A 27 11.84 -24.79 6.20
C PRO A 27 11.95 -25.87 7.27
N GLY A 28 11.52 -27.09 6.93
CA GLY A 28 11.51 -28.25 7.84
C GLY A 28 10.38 -28.27 8.88
N ASP A 29 9.47 -27.28 8.90
CA ASP A 29 8.23 -27.32 9.68
C ASP A 29 7.08 -27.88 8.85
N SER A 30 6.00 -28.34 9.48
CA SER A 30 4.77 -28.80 8.81
C SER A 30 3.59 -27.88 9.10
N ILE A 31 3.79 -26.85 9.92
CA ILE A 31 2.74 -25.96 10.41
C ILE A 31 2.90 -24.57 9.78
N GLU A 32 1.81 -24.07 9.21
CA GLU A 32 1.69 -22.68 8.78
C GLU A 32 1.78 -21.73 9.99
N ARG A 33 2.66 -20.73 9.91
CA ARG A 33 2.89 -19.73 10.97
C ARG A 33 2.45 -18.35 10.50
N LEU A 34 1.91 -17.56 11.43
CA LEU A 34 1.60 -16.14 11.21
C LEU A 34 2.84 -15.30 11.51
N PHE A 35 3.31 -14.55 10.52
CA PHE A 35 4.40 -13.59 10.62
C PHE A 35 3.85 -12.17 10.74
N ILE A 36 4.48 -11.40 11.63
CA ILE A 36 4.09 -10.04 11.98
C ILE A 36 5.33 -9.17 11.81
N ALA A 37 5.33 -8.30 10.78
CA ALA A 37 6.35 -7.27 10.63
C ALA A 37 5.85 -5.97 11.27
N THR A 38 6.70 -5.35 12.08
CA THR A 38 6.42 -4.06 12.73
C THR A 38 7.16 -2.94 12.02
N GLN A 39 6.58 -1.74 12.04
CA GLN A 39 7.13 -0.57 11.37
C GLN A 39 8.58 -0.25 11.78
N VAL A 40 8.91 -0.49 13.05
CA VAL A 40 10.23 -0.21 13.61
C VAL A 40 11.30 -1.21 13.16
N GLY A 41 10.94 -2.35 12.57
CA GLY A 41 11.90 -3.32 12.02
C GLY A 41 11.99 -4.65 12.75
N GLU A 42 11.09 -4.95 13.68
CA GLU A 42 11.01 -6.28 14.30
C GLU A 42 10.05 -7.16 13.49
N ILE A 43 10.46 -8.39 13.21
CA ILE A 43 9.65 -9.41 12.56
C ILE A 43 9.50 -10.59 13.51
N PHE A 44 8.26 -10.92 13.84
CA PHE A 44 7.91 -12.04 14.70
C PHE A 44 7.18 -13.12 13.91
N TYR A 45 7.13 -14.33 14.46
CA TYR A 45 6.15 -15.33 14.06
C TYR A 45 5.48 -15.96 15.28
N VAL A 46 4.23 -16.37 15.10
CA VAL A 46 3.43 -17.05 16.12
C VAL A 46 3.32 -18.54 15.78
N GLY A 47 3.68 -19.39 16.73
CA GLY A 47 3.61 -20.84 16.60
C GLY A 47 3.49 -21.55 17.95
N ASN A 48 2.63 -22.57 18.02
CA ASN A 48 2.40 -23.39 19.23
C ASN A 48 2.04 -22.53 20.47
N GLY A 49 1.26 -21.46 20.27
CA GLY A 49 0.86 -20.53 21.34
C GLY A 49 1.95 -19.56 21.82
N VAL A 50 3.12 -19.54 21.16
CA VAL A 50 4.26 -18.68 21.53
C VAL A 50 4.62 -17.75 20.38
N ILE A 51 4.99 -16.51 20.72
CA ILE A 51 5.60 -15.56 19.80
C ILE A 51 7.13 -15.69 19.85
N LYS A 52 7.77 -15.74 18.67
CA LYS A 52 9.23 -15.79 18.54
C LYS A 52 9.71 -14.72 17.57
N THR A 53 10.88 -14.14 17.84
CA THR A 53 11.54 -13.24 16.90
C THR A 53 12.07 -14.04 15.71
N PHE A 54 11.69 -13.63 14.52
CA PHE A 54 12.24 -14.13 13.26
C PHE A 54 13.49 -13.35 12.87
N LEU A 55 13.40 -12.02 12.91
CA LEU A 55 14.45 -11.10 12.49
C LEU A 55 14.26 -9.74 13.17
N ASP A 56 15.36 -9.09 13.53
CA ASP A 56 15.38 -7.71 14.03
C ASP A 56 16.32 -6.87 13.15
N ILE A 57 15.73 -5.96 12.38
CA ILE A 57 16.45 -5.00 11.54
C ILE A 57 16.31 -3.56 12.03
N ARG A 58 15.89 -3.33 13.29
CA ARG A 58 15.78 -1.96 13.86
C ARG A 58 17.00 -1.07 13.58
N PRO A 59 18.26 -1.56 13.68
CA PRO A 59 19.44 -0.73 13.35
C PRO A 59 19.53 -0.29 11.87
N ARG A 60 18.82 -0.95 10.97
CA ARG A 60 18.76 -0.64 9.53
C ARG A 60 17.58 0.26 9.16
N ILE A 61 16.62 0.45 10.07
CA ILE A 61 15.45 1.28 9.87
C ILE A 61 15.78 2.74 10.19
N ILE A 62 15.32 3.66 9.33
CA ILE A 62 15.39 5.10 9.58
C ILE A 62 14.75 5.47 10.92
N LYS A 63 15.26 6.50 11.59
CA LYS A 63 14.70 6.94 12.87
C LYS A 63 13.28 7.48 12.66
N LEU A 64 12.30 6.83 13.25
CA LEU A 64 10.87 7.12 13.05
C LEU A 64 10.33 8.10 14.09
N GLY A 65 9.28 8.83 13.71
CA GLY A 65 8.48 9.65 14.63
C GLY A 65 9.22 10.87 15.18
N VAL A 66 10.28 11.31 14.49
CA VAL A 66 11.07 12.50 14.88
C VAL A 66 10.33 13.80 14.53
N SER A 67 9.46 13.75 13.52
CA SER A 67 8.64 14.86 13.02
C SER A 67 7.15 14.53 13.07
N SER A 68 6.29 15.44 12.58
CA SER A 68 4.86 15.20 12.35
C SER A 68 4.09 14.69 13.58
N GLY A 69 4.44 15.18 14.77
CA GLY A 69 3.76 14.82 16.01
C GLY A 69 3.90 13.34 16.41
N GLY A 70 4.86 12.62 15.81
CA GLY A 70 5.12 11.20 16.04
C GLY A 70 4.51 10.27 14.99
N TYR A 71 3.73 10.77 14.03
CA TYR A 71 3.29 10.01 12.87
C TYR A 71 4.43 9.89 11.84
N ASP A 72 4.52 8.74 11.17
CA ASP A 72 5.53 8.46 10.16
C ASP A 72 5.02 7.32 9.27
N GLU A 73 5.23 7.39 7.95
CA GLU A 73 4.94 6.27 7.03
C GLU A 73 6.21 5.57 6.53
N ARG A 74 7.38 5.96 7.03
CA ARG A 74 8.63 5.25 6.78
C ARG A 74 8.74 4.05 7.71
N GLY A 75 9.73 3.21 7.45
CA GLY A 75 10.05 2.07 8.31
C GLY A 75 10.11 0.78 7.53
N LEU A 76 9.70 -0.33 8.14
CA LEU A 76 9.51 -1.61 7.46
C LEU A 76 8.13 -1.67 6.82
N LEU A 77 8.09 -1.66 5.49
CA LEU A 77 6.89 -1.44 4.68
C LEU A 77 6.40 -2.71 3.97
N GLY A 78 7.29 -3.66 3.69
CA GLY A 78 6.97 -4.87 2.95
C GLY A 78 7.72 -6.09 3.43
N LEU A 79 7.03 -7.24 3.43
CA LEU A 79 7.57 -8.57 3.65
C LEU A 79 6.86 -9.53 2.67
N ALA A 80 7.63 -10.30 1.92
CA ALA A 80 7.12 -11.39 1.10
C ALA A 80 8.02 -12.62 1.21
N PHE A 81 7.42 -13.79 1.39
CA PHE A 81 8.13 -15.07 1.29
C PHE A 81 8.11 -15.54 -0.16
N HIS A 82 9.22 -16.11 -0.64
CA HIS A 82 9.25 -16.77 -1.94
C HIS A 82 8.19 -17.88 -1.99
N PRO A 83 7.54 -18.16 -3.14
CA PRO A 83 6.55 -19.23 -3.24
C PRO A 83 7.10 -20.61 -2.80
N GLU A 84 8.39 -20.82 -3.00
CA GLU A 84 9.14 -22.00 -2.56
C GLU A 84 9.94 -21.77 -1.26
N PHE A 85 9.55 -20.83 -0.40
CA PHE A 85 10.27 -20.48 0.83
C PHE A 85 10.55 -21.70 1.71
N TYR A 86 9.63 -22.66 1.77
CA TYR A 86 9.82 -23.92 2.48
C TYR A 86 11.10 -24.67 2.03
N TYR A 87 11.43 -24.62 0.73
CA TYR A 87 12.57 -25.32 0.15
C TYR A 87 13.82 -24.45 0.06
N ASN A 88 13.68 -23.17 -0.29
CA ASN A 88 14.82 -22.30 -0.60
C ASN A 88 15.16 -21.26 0.48
N GLY A 89 14.28 -21.08 1.47
CA GLY A 89 14.46 -20.12 2.55
C GLY A 89 14.46 -18.65 2.12
N LEU A 90 14.11 -18.31 0.87
CA LEU A 90 14.18 -16.95 0.34
C LEU A 90 12.97 -16.11 0.75
N PHE A 91 13.23 -14.90 1.24
CA PHE A 91 12.21 -13.90 1.53
C PHE A 91 12.73 -12.50 1.23
N TYR A 92 11.84 -11.52 1.18
CA TYR A 92 12.12 -10.19 0.66
C TYR A 92 11.56 -9.12 1.58
N LEU A 93 12.34 -8.07 1.78
CA LEU A 93 11.98 -6.93 2.63
C LEU A 93 11.98 -5.63 1.81
N HIS A 94 11.06 -4.73 2.13
CA HIS A 94 11.06 -3.35 1.64
C HIS A 94 11.03 -2.40 2.84
N TYR A 95 12.03 -1.53 2.97
CA TYR A 95 12.12 -0.63 4.12
C TYR A 95 12.91 0.65 3.85
N SER A 96 12.65 1.67 4.67
CA SER A 96 13.34 2.97 4.65
C SER A 96 14.65 2.91 5.44
N VAL A 97 15.76 3.26 4.79
CA VAL A 97 17.13 2.95 5.24
C VAL A 97 17.65 3.95 6.29
N ALA A 98 18.24 3.42 7.36
CA ALA A 98 18.91 4.20 8.40
C ALA A 98 19.98 5.16 7.85
N GLY A 99 20.01 6.38 8.39
CA GLY A 99 21.02 7.39 8.04
C GLY A 99 20.79 8.08 6.69
N THR A 100 19.69 7.79 5.99
CA THR A 100 19.40 8.39 4.66
C THR A 100 18.47 9.60 4.71
N GLN A 101 18.12 10.10 5.90
CA GLN A 101 17.29 11.29 6.07
C GLN A 101 17.88 12.49 5.34
N GLY A 102 17.10 13.08 4.45
CA GLY A 102 17.36 14.34 3.77
C GLY A 102 16.36 15.43 4.18
N PRO A 103 16.47 16.62 3.56
CA PRO A 103 15.67 17.80 3.89
C PRO A 103 14.23 17.78 3.33
N GLY A 104 13.88 16.78 2.50
CA GLY A 104 12.62 16.72 1.75
C GLY A 104 12.70 17.48 0.41
N ALA A 105 11.81 17.13 -0.53
CA ALA A 105 11.79 17.73 -1.87
C ALA A 105 11.17 19.14 -1.92
N LEU A 106 10.30 19.47 -0.96
CA LEU A 106 9.72 20.80 -0.77
C LEU A 106 9.78 21.19 0.72
N PRO A 107 10.93 21.69 1.20
CA PRO A 107 11.08 22.12 2.59
C PRO A 107 10.03 23.17 2.96
N GLY A 108 9.27 22.93 4.03
CA GLY A 108 8.23 23.86 4.52
C GLY A 108 6.84 23.72 3.87
N ALA A 109 6.68 22.87 2.84
CA ALA A 109 5.37 22.59 2.21
C ALA A 109 4.95 21.10 2.31
N PHE A 110 5.70 20.29 3.05
CA PHE A 110 5.59 18.83 3.13
C PHE A 110 4.17 18.30 3.43
N GLU A 111 3.41 18.91 4.34
CA GLU A 111 2.04 18.45 4.69
C GLU A 111 0.92 19.31 4.09
N SER A 112 1.25 20.40 3.41
CA SER A 112 0.28 21.46 3.10
C SER A 112 0.26 21.89 1.63
N PHE A 113 0.99 21.21 0.74
CA PHE A 113 0.90 21.56 -0.67
C PHE A 113 -0.54 21.40 -1.15
N LYS A 114 -1.09 22.50 -1.67
CA LYS A 114 -2.35 22.54 -2.39
C LYS A 114 -2.12 23.21 -3.73
N PRO A 115 -2.46 22.57 -4.85
CA PRO A 115 -2.36 23.20 -6.16
C PRO A 115 -3.32 24.39 -6.22
N ASN A 116 -2.96 25.40 -7.02
CA ASN A 116 -3.84 26.49 -7.39
C ASN A 116 -4.20 26.34 -8.87
N PRO A 117 -5.45 26.00 -9.23
CA PRO A 117 -5.88 25.85 -10.62
C PRO A 117 -5.69 27.11 -11.48
N CYS A 118 -5.53 28.28 -10.86
CA CYS A 118 -5.26 29.54 -11.53
C CYS A 118 -3.76 29.89 -11.61
N ASP A 119 -2.86 29.09 -11.02
CA ASP A 119 -1.41 29.29 -11.09
C ASP A 119 -0.70 28.08 -11.70
N SER A 120 -0.29 28.24 -12.96
CA SER A 120 0.42 27.19 -13.71
C SER A 120 1.72 26.74 -13.08
N LYS A 121 2.36 27.56 -12.23
CA LYS A 121 3.60 27.17 -11.54
C LYS A 121 3.35 26.10 -10.49
N THR A 122 2.18 26.12 -9.85
CA THR A 122 1.80 25.09 -8.87
C THR A 122 1.37 23.78 -9.54
N LEU A 123 0.77 23.86 -10.73
CA LEU A 123 0.30 22.68 -11.46
C LEU A 123 1.42 21.89 -12.16
N ASN A 124 2.54 22.54 -12.47
CA ASN A 124 3.63 22.00 -13.29
C ASN A 124 4.96 21.91 -12.53
N LEU A 125 4.95 21.78 -11.20
CA LEU A 125 6.17 21.58 -10.43
C LEU A 125 6.92 20.32 -10.90
N LYS A 126 8.25 20.38 -10.84
CA LYS A 126 9.14 19.29 -11.21
C LYS A 126 10.18 19.07 -10.12
N TRP A 127 10.45 17.81 -9.82
CA TRP A 127 11.49 17.42 -8.88
C TRP A 127 12.85 17.34 -9.57
N ILE A 128 13.49 18.50 -9.74
CA ILE A 128 14.74 18.63 -10.52
C ILE A 128 16.00 18.42 -9.66
N ASN A 129 15.96 18.82 -8.39
CA ASN A 129 17.07 18.79 -7.43
C ASN A 129 17.06 17.50 -6.59
N ARG A 130 16.67 16.38 -7.21
CA ARG A 130 16.43 15.09 -6.55
C ARG A 130 17.64 14.48 -5.85
N GLU A 131 18.87 14.85 -6.24
CA GLU A 131 20.08 14.37 -5.56
C GLU A 131 20.32 15.02 -4.20
N THR A 132 19.77 16.22 -3.95
CA THR A 132 20.03 16.99 -2.72
C THR A 132 18.75 17.37 -1.96
N GLN A 133 17.59 17.31 -2.60
CA GLN A 133 16.28 17.62 -2.01
C GLN A 133 15.41 16.38 -2.08
N TYR A 134 15.58 15.49 -1.12
CA TYR A 134 14.81 14.25 -0.96
C TYR A 134 14.60 13.99 0.54
N ASP A 135 13.63 13.15 0.89
CA ASP A 135 13.35 12.83 2.29
C ASP A 135 14.16 11.64 2.79
N HIS A 136 14.15 10.52 2.07
CA HIS A 136 14.88 9.31 2.47
C HIS A 136 15.13 8.38 1.27
N MET A 137 15.81 7.27 1.54
CA MET A 137 15.95 6.17 0.59
C MET A 137 15.25 4.92 1.12
N ASP A 138 14.46 4.29 0.27
CA ASP A 138 13.94 2.94 0.46
C ASP A 138 14.87 1.91 -0.21
N THR A 139 14.85 0.69 0.30
CA THR A 139 15.51 -0.47 -0.31
C THR A 139 14.57 -1.65 -0.41
N VAL A 140 14.69 -2.42 -1.50
CA VAL A 140 14.11 -3.76 -1.64
C VAL A 140 15.23 -4.77 -1.63
N GLU A 141 15.19 -5.71 -0.69
CA GLU A 141 16.28 -6.65 -0.45
C GLU A 141 15.80 -8.09 -0.52
N GLU A 142 16.66 -8.97 -1.03
CA GLU A 142 16.51 -10.42 -0.97
C GLU A 142 17.30 -10.94 0.23
N TRP A 143 16.65 -11.78 1.03
CA TRP A 143 17.18 -12.40 2.23
C TRP A 143 17.00 -13.92 2.16
N ILE A 144 17.81 -14.65 2.94
CA ILE A 144 17.76 -16.10 3.03
C ILE A 144 17.76 -16.56 4.49
N LEU A 145 16.88 -17.50 4.80
CA LEU A 145 16.92 -18.30 6.02
C LEU A 145 17.66 -19.61 5.71
N GLN A 146 18.90 -19.72 6.20
CA GLN A 146 19.65 -20.98 6.11
C GLN A 146 19.07 -22.01 7.09
N SER A 147 19.18 -23.29 6.76
CA SER A 147 18.77 -24.37 7.66
C SER A 147 19.50 -24.26 9.01
N ASN A 148 18.75 -24.13 10.11
CA ASN A 148 19.25 -23.88 11.47
C ASN A 148 20.04 -22.56 11.66
N GLY A 149 20.02 -21.65 10.68
CA GLY A 149 20.70 -20.37 10.72
C GLY A 149 19.80 -19.21 11.13
N GLN A 150 20.40 -18.03 11.23
CA GLN A 150 19.67 -16.77 11.31
C GLN A 150 19.42 -16.22 9.90
N PRO A 151 18.34 -15.45 9.68
CA PRO A 151 18.12 -14.81 8.39
C PRO A 151 19.26 -13.84 8.04
N GLN A 152 19.72 -13.89 6.78
CA GLN A 152 20.82 -13.05 6.28
C GLN A 152 20.44 -12.37 4.97
N LYS A 153 20.89 -11.13 4.79
CA LYS A 153 20.75 -10.41 3.53
C LYS A 153 21.61 -11.10 2.48
N ARG A 154 21.03 -11.38 1.31
CA ARG A 154 21.71 -11.95 0.14
C ARG A 154 22.14 -10.86 -0.84
N ARG A 155 21.22 -9.97 -1.23
CA ARG A 155 21.49 -8.86 -2.16
C ARG A 155 20.42 -7.77 -2.06
N THR A 156 20.74 -6.60 -2.60
CA THR A 156 19.76 -5.52 -2.84
C THR A 156 19.20 -5.65 -4.26
N LEU A 157 17.89 -5.57 -4.41
CA LEU A 157 17.22 -5.59 -5.71
C LEU A 157 17.00 -4.19 -6.27
N LEU A 158 16.63 -3.23 -5.42
CA LEU A 158 16.37 -1.83 -5.78
C LEU A 158 16.68 -0.90 -4.62
N ASN A 159 17.23 0.28 -4.91
CA ASN A 159 17.32 1.41 -3.98
C ASN A 159 16.56 2.60 -4.59
N ILE A 160 15.58 3.14 -3.87
CA ILE A 160 14.67 4.16 -4.39
C ILE A 160 14.75 5.40 -3.52
N ARG A 161 15.01 6.56 -4.12
CA ARG A 161 14.97 7.83 -3.40
C ARG A 161 13.54 8.38 -3.38
N ARG A 162 13.09 8.80 -2.19
CA ARG A 162 11.73 9.32 -1.97
C ARG A 162 11.73 10.83 -1.77
N PRO A 163 10.81 11.58 -2.41
CA PRO A 163 10.77 13.03 -2.28
C PRO A 163 10.22 13.48 -0.92
N PHE A 164 9.30 12.70 -0.32
CA PHE A 164 8.63 13.01 0.93
C PHE A 164 8.57 11.77 1.85
N LEU A 165 8.26 11.95 3.14
CA LEU A 165 8.22 10.82 4.10
C LEU A 165 6.96 9.96 3.98
N ASN A 166 5.94 10.38 3.23
CA ASN A 166 4.67 9.67 3.08
C ASN A 166 4.43 9.14 1.67
N HIS A 167 3.39 8.35 1.52
CA HIS A 167 2.97 7.56 0.36
C HIS A 167 4.07 6.61 -0.16
N ASN A 168 4.76 5.94 0.76
CA ASN A 168 5.77 4.93 0.41
C ASN A 168 5.15 3.55 0.08
N GLY A 169 3.89 3.35 0.45
CA GLY A 169 3.15 2.09 0.36
C GLY A 169 3.30 1.23 1.62
N VAL A 170 2.26 0.47 1.95
CA VAL A 170 2.20 -0.46 3.08
C VAL A 170 1.87 -1.86 2.56
N ASN A 171 2.39 -2.92 3.18
CA ASN A 171 2.27 -4.29 2.70
C ASN A 171 2.77 -4.40 1.25
N SER A 172 3.89 -3.73 0.97
CA SER A 172 4.27 -3.34 -0.38
C SER A 172 4.77 -4.48 -1.27
N LEU A 173 5.06 -5.65 -0.68
CA LEU A 173 5.62 -6.82 -1.35
C LEU A 173 4.65 -8.01 -1.33
N ASN A 174 4.43 -8.61 -2.49
CA ASN A 174 3.69 -9.86 -2.66
C ASN A 174 4.30 -10.66 -3.81
N PHE A 175 4.23 -11.99 -3.79
CA PHE A 175 4.48 -12.76 -5.01
C PHE A 175 3.19 -12.88 -5.82
N SER A 176 3.29 -12.67 -7.13
CA SER A 176 2.20 -12.95 -8.05
C SER A 176 2.05 -14.47 -8.19
N PRO A 177 0.91 -15.06 -7.83
CA PRO A 177 0.66 -16.49 -8.06
C PRO A 177 0.41 -16.80 -9.55
N GLU A 178 0.24 -15.76 -10.39
CA GLU A 178 0.06 -15.89 -11.82
C GLU A 178 1.39 -15.96 -12.57
N THR A 179 2.36 -15.12 -12.19
CA THR A 179 3.65 -14.99 -12.90
C THR A 179 4.83 -15.57 -12.13
N GLY A 180 4.69 -15.83 -10.82
CA GLY A 180 5.77 -16.25 -9.94
C GLY A 180 6.77 -15.14 -9.59
N LYS A 181 6.55 -13.91 -10.06
CA LYS A 181 7.45 -12.76 -9.83
C LYS A 181 7.13 -12.04 -8.52
N LEU A 182 8.13 -11.36 -7.97
CA LEU A 182 7.96 -10.47 -6.83
C LEU A 182 7.29 -9.18 -7.31
N VAL A 183 6.21 -8.77 -6.66
CA VAL A 183 5.48 -7.54 -6.94
C VAL A 183 5.84 -6.50 -5.88
N LEU A 184 6.34 -5.36 -6.33
CA LEU A 184 6.52 -4.14 -5.55
C LEU A 184 5.39 -3.16 -5.88
N THR A 185 4.74 -2.64 -4.85
CA THR A 185 3.77 -1.55 -4.96
C THR A 185 4.36 -0.28 -4.35
N THR A 186 4.27 0.84 -5.08
CA THR A 186 4.76 2.15 -4.63
C THR A 186 3.63 3.18 -4.73
N GLY A 187 3.54 4.06 -3.73
CA GLY A 187 2.75 5.29 -3.85
C GLY A 187 3.49 6.37 -4.64
N ASP A 188 2.83 7.50 -4.86
CA ASP A 188 3.31 8.66 -5.65
C ASP A 188 4.56 9.35 -5.05
N GLY A 189 4.99 8.95 -3.86
CA GLY A 189 6.16 9.49 -3.18
C GLY A 189 5.83 10.63 -2.20
N GLY A 190 4.56 10.98 -2.06
CA GLY A 190 4.05 11.77 -0.95
C GLY A 190 3.67 13.20 -1.29
N SER A 191 3.42 13.97 -0.23
CA SER A 191 2.73 15.26 -0.25
C SER A 191 1.28 15.15 -0.77
N GLY A 192 0.46 16.16 -0.48
CA GLY A 192 -0.86 16.25 -1.09
C GLY A 192 -0.77 16.43 -2.61
N TYR A 193 -1.73 15.87 -3.35
CA TYR A 193 -1.96 16.16 -4.78
C TYR A 193 -0.85 15.78 -5.78
N ASP A 194 0.15 14.98 -5.42
CA ASP A 194 1.27 14.59 -6.29
C ASP A 194 1.89 15.81 -7.03
N PRO A 195 2.59 16.70 -6.29
CA PRO A 195 3.03 17.99 -6.82
C PRO A 195 3.88 17.85 -8.10
N PHE A 196 4.62 16.75 -8.23
CA PHE A 196 5.55 16.51 -9.34
C PHE A 196 4.98 15.64 -10.46
N ASN A 197 3.75 15.14 -10.32
CA ASN A 197 3.10 14.21 -11.24
C ASN A 197 3.84 12.88 -11.42
N LEU A 198 4.46 12.36 -10.35
CA LEU A 198 5.30 11.16 -10.43
C LEU A 198 4.46 9.92 -10.75
N SER A 199 3.22 9.89 -10.28
CA SER A 199 2.35 8.72 -10.47
C SER A 199 1.96 8.47 -11.93
N GLN A 200 1.73 9.54 -12.72
CA GLN A 200 1.41 9.44 -14.15
C GLN A 200 2.63 9.39 -15.08
N ASP A 201 3.77 9.93 -14.66
CA ASP A 201 5.01 9.90 -15.45
C ASP A 201 5.50 8.45 -15.60
N ASN A 202 5.62 7.98 -16.85
CA ASN A 202 5.99 6.60 -17.19
C ASN A 202 7.42 6.25 -16.76
N MET A 203 8.29 7.24 -16.61
CA MET A 203 9.70 7.02 -16.28
C MET A 203 9.97 6.99 -14.77
N GLU A 204 9.07 7.56 -13.97
CA GLU A 204 9.20 7.61 -12.51
C GLU A 204 8.79 6.26 -11.89
N ILE A 205 9.58 5.80 -10.91
CA ILE A 205 9.32 4.55 -10.17
C ILE A 205 8.15 4.71 -9.19
N ALA A 206 7.90 5.93 -8.73
CA ALA A 206 6.81 6.25 -7.83
C ALA A 206 5.43 6.11 -8.53
N GLY A 207 4.42 5.72 -7.75
CA GLY A 207 3.03 5.55 -8.16
C GLY A 207 2.84 4.38 -9.13
N LYS A 208 3.63 3.30 -8.99
CA LYS A 208 3.64 2.14 -9.88
C LYS A 208 3.38 0.84 -9.12
N ILE A 209 2.89 -0.15 -9.86
CA ILE A 209 2.97 -1.57 -9.46
C ILE A 209 3.93 -2.25 -10.42
N ILE A 210 4.98 -2.88 -9.87
CA ILE A 210 6.14 -3.36 -10.61
C ILE A 210 6.35 -4.84 -10.28
N GLU A 211 6.44 -5.68 -11.30
CA GLU A 211 6.97 -7.04 -11.18
C GLU A 211 8.49 -7.05 -11.33
N ILE A 212 9.15 -7.80 -10.45
CA ILE A 212 10.59 -8.01 -10.39
C ILE A 212 10.83 -9.51 -10.60
N ASP A 213 11.53 -9.85 -11.68
CA ASP A 213 12.05 -11.19 -11.90
C ASP A 213 13.30 -11.42 -11.04
N VAL A 214 13.10 -12.10 -9.91
CA VAL A 214 14.16 -12.41 -8.93
C VAL A 214 15.04 -13.58 -9.36
N VAL A 215 14.62 -14.39 -10.34
CA VAL A 215 15.41 -15.51 -10.85
C VAL A 215 16.47 -15.01 -11.84
N LYS A 216 16.15 -13.96 -12.59
CA LYS A 216 17.09 -13.34 -13.52
C LYS A 216 18.28 -12.74 -12.76
N ASN A 217 19.48 -13.20 -13.09
CA ASN A 217 20.72 -12.70 -12.49
C ASN A 217 21.17 -11.41 -13.17
N SER A 218 21.14 -10.30 -12.44
CA SER A 218 21.66 -9.00 -12.90
C SER A 218 23.20 -8.90 -12.80
N SER A 219 23.85 -9.82 -12.07
CA SER A 219 25.25 -9.72 -11.61
C SER A 219 25.56 -8.44 -10.82
N ILE A 220 24.53 -7.75 -10.30
CA ILE A 220 24.63 -6.50 -9.53
C ILE A 220 23.92 -6.72 -8.20
N ASP A 221 24.70 -6.87 -7.13
CA ASP A 221 24.18 -7.11 -5.77
C ASP A 221 23.80 -5.83 -5.03
N ASN A 222 24.29 -4.68 -5.49
CA ASN A 222 23.98 -3.37 -4.92
C ASN A 222 23.77 -2.33 -6.05
N PRO A 223 22.54 -2.19 -6.57
CA PRO A 223 22.25 -1.23 -7.62
C PRO A 223 22.34 0.22 -7.11
N PRO A 224 22.52 1.21 -8.00
CA PRO A 224 22.51 2.61 -7.63
C PRO A 224 21.18 3.01 -7.00
N VAL A 225 21.20 4.08 -6.21
CA VAL A 225 19.98 4.75 -5.74
C VAL A 225 19.38 5.53 -6.89
N VAL A 226 18.12 5.27 -7.20
CA VAL A 226 17.43 5.88 -8.35
C VAL A 226 16.08 6.45 -7.96
N THR A 227 15.54 7.28 -8.84
CA THR A 227 14.17 7.80 -8.85
C THR A 227 13.43 7.38 -10.11
N ARG A 228 14.18 7.20 -11.21
CA ARG A 228 13.66 6.89 -12.54
C ARG A 228 14.23 5.60 -13.08
N PHE A 229 13.49 4.96 -13.97
CA PHE A 229 13.89 3.70 -14.59
C PHE A 229 15.14 3.82 -15.47
N ASN A 230 15.33 4.94 -16.18
CA ASN A 230 16.49 5.14 -17.05
C ASN A 230 17.81 5.35 -16.28
N GLU A 231 17.75 5.55 -14.95
CA GLU A 231 18.92 5.65 -14.08
C GLU A 231 19.44 4.26 -13.66
N LEU A 232 18.64 3.21 -13.86
CA LEU A 232 19.02 1.83 -13.55
C LEU A 232 19.97 1.27 -14.62
N PRO A 233 20.94 0.43 -14.26
CA PRO A 233 21.70 -0.36 -15.22
C PRO A 233 20.79 -1.29 -16.04
N VAL A 234 21.11 -1.49 -17.32
CA VAL A 234 20.32 -2.35 -18.23
C VAL A 234 20.01 -3.74 -17.64
N PRO A 235 20.96 -4.47 -17.01
CA PRO A 235 20.65 -5.78 -16.43
C PRO A 235 19.57 -5.75 -15.35
N ILE A 236 19.41 -4.62 -14.63
CA ILE A 236 18.32 -4.41 -13.66
C ILE A 236 17.04 -3.98 -14.38
N GLN A 237 17.11 -3.09 -15.37
CA GLN A 237 15.93 -2.72 -16.16
C GLN A 237 15.24 -3.96 -16.77
N GLU A 238 16.03 -4.93 -17.22
CA GLU A 238 15.52 -6.16 -17.80
C GLU A 238 14.85 -7.13 -16.81
N THR A 239 14.97 -6.92 -15.49
CA THR A 239 14.23 -7.71 -14.49
C THR A 239 12.88 -7.09 -14.15
N LEU A 240 12.64 -5.84 -14.55
CA LEU A 240 11.48 -5.06 -14.12
C LEU A 240 10.42 -4.97 -15.21
N THR A 241 9.16 -5.12 -14.80
CA THR A 241 8.00 -4.91 -15.67
C THR A 241 6.94 -4.13 -14.92
N VAL A 242 6.43 -3.03 -15.49
CA VAL A 242 5.38 -2.23 -14.86
C VAL A 242 4.03 -2.81 -15.25
N ILE A 243 3.19 -3.14 -14.27
CA ILE A 243 1.85 -3.71 -14.51
C ILE A 243 0.73 -2.68 -14.34
N ALA A 244 0.96 -1.63 -13.55
CA ALA A 244 0.03 -0.52 -13.37
C ALA A 244 0.72 0.80 -13.01
N LYS A 245 0.07 1.92 -13.32
CA LYS A 245 0.46 3.27 -12.85
C LYS A 245 -0.71 4.08 -12.27
N GLY A 246 -0.43 5.30 -11.82
CA GLY A 246 -1.45 6.21 -11.30
C GLY A 246 -1.89 5.86 -9.88
N VAL A 247 -0.96 5.35 -9.06
CA VAL A 247 -1.19 5.06 -7.64
C VAL A 247 -0.89 6.30 -6.79
N ARG A 248 -1.71 6.60 -5.78
CA ARG A 248 -1.46 7.65 -4.78
C ARG A 248 -0.78 7.06 -3.55
N ASN A 249 -1.52 6.34 -2.71
CA ASN A 249 -0.99 5.64 -1.54
C ASN A 249 -1.70 4.28 -1.42
N ILE A 250 -0.94 3.21 -1.42
CA ILE A 250 -1.40 1.84 -1.70
C ILE A 250 -1.23 0.91 -0.49
N SER A 251 -2.29 0.16 -0.17
CA SER A 251 -2.32 -0.83 0.92
C SER A 251 -1.85 -2.23 0.46
N GLY A 252 -0.95 -2.26 -0.52
CA GLY A 252 -0.49 -3.47 -1.21
C GLY A 252 -1.47 -4.00 -2.26
N ILE A 253 -1.09 -5.14 -2.85
CA ILE A 253 -1.89 -5.90 -3.82
C ILE A 253 -2.30 -7.25 -3.23
N SER A 254 -3.47 -7.75 -3.57
CA SER A 254 -3.89 -9.11 -3.24
C SER A 254 -4.46 -9.83 -4.45
N PHE A 255 -4.42 -11.17 -4.40
CA PHE A 255 -4.80 -12.03 -5.51
C PHE A 255 -5.88 -13.00 -5.04
N GLN A 256 -6.96 -13.13 -5.78
CA GLN A 256 -7.99 -14.13 -5.54
C GLN A 256 -8.03 -15.09 -6.71
N LYS A 257 -7.90 -16.39 -6.43
CA LYS A 257 -8.08 -17.41 -7.45
C LYS A 257 -9.56 -17.50 -7.82
N PHE A 258 -9.87 -17.36 -9.10
CA PHE A 258 -11.22 -17.51 -9.65
C PHE A 258 -11.15 -18.39 -10.89
N TYR A 259 -11.63 -19.63 -10.76
CA TYR A 259 -11.40 -20.70 -11.74
C TYR A 259 -9.90 -20.84 -12.10
N ASN A 260 -9.54 -20.56 -13.36
CA ASN A 260 -8.19 -20.69 -13.90
C ASN A 260 -7.45 -19.34 -14.00
N GLN A 261 -7.97 -18.28 -13.36
CA GLN A 261 -7.42 -16.94 -13.41
C GLN A 261 -7.27 -16.34 -11.99
N TYR A 262 -6.55 -15.22 -11.90
CA TYR A 262 -6.41 -14.46 -10.68
C TYR A 262 -6.97 -13.04 -10.83
N ILE A 263 -7.90 -12.68 -9.96
CA ILE A 263 -8.37 -11.31 -9.79
C ILE A 263 -7.40 -10.59 -8.87
N LYS A 264 -6.88 -9.44 -9.29
CA LYS A 264 -6.03 -8.58 -8.49
C LYS A 264 -6.90 -7.53 -7.82
N TYR A 265 -6.64 -7.25 -6.54
CA TYR A 265 -7.27 -6.15 -5.80
C TYR A 265 -6.24 -5.19 -5.26
N VAL A 266 -6.53 -3.90 -5.41
CA VAL A 266 -5.67 -2.81 -4.98
C VAL A 266 -6.53 -1.75 -4.28
N GLY A 267 -6.14 -1.39 -3.06
CA GLY A 267 -6.66 -0.21 -2.37
C GLY A 267 -5.82 1.02 -2.71
N ASN A 268 -6.45 2.16 -2.95
CA ASN A 268 -5.80 3.44 -3.17
C ASN A 268 -6.45 4.49 -2.26
N VAL A 269 -5.67 5.05 -1.33
CA VAL A 269 -6.14 6.07 -0.38
C VAL A 269 -6.28 7.40 -1.09
N GLY A 270 -7.43 8.05 -0.95
CA GLY A 270 -7.74 9.35 -1.53
C GLY A 270 -7.03 10.52 -0.86
N GLN A 271 -7.24 11.71 -1.42
CA GLN A 271 -6.72 12.97 -0.91
C GLN A 271 -7.73 13.64 0.04
N ASP A 272 -8.92 13.96 -0.46
CA ASP A 272 -9.91 14.77 0.26
C ASP A 272 -11.35 14.23 0.16
N LEU A 273 -11.66 13.41 -0.84
CA LEU A 273 -13.01 12.98 -1.16
C LEU A 273 -13.26 11.50 -0.88
N VAL A 274 -12.43 10.61 -1.43
CA VAL A 274 -12.75 9.19 -1.50
C VAL A 274 -11.54 8.27 -1.44
N GLU A 275 -11.66 7.20 -0.68
CA GLU A 275 -10.85 6.00 -0.84
C GLU A 275 -11.48 5.08 -1.89
N SER A 276 -10.66 4.25 -2.53
CA SER A 276 -11.14 3.40 -3.62
C SER A 276 -10.43 2.05 -3.70
N ILE A 277 -11.22 1.04 -4.07
CA ILE A 277 -10.73 -0.31 -4.35
C ILE A 277 -10.88 -0.56 -5.84
N PHE A 278 -9.80 -0.99 -6.46
CA PHE A 278 -9.72 -1.35 -7.87
C PHE A 278 -9.57 -2.86 -7.99
N SER A 279 -10.08 -3.42 -9.09
CA SER A 279 -9.80 -4.80 -9.46
C SER A 279 -9.57 -4.95 -10.95
N PHE A 280 -8.68 -5.86 -11.32
CA PHE A 280 -8.44 -6.22 -12.71
C PHE A 280 -7.99 -7.68 -12.82
N VAL A 281 -8.28 -8.29 -13.97
CA VAL A 281 -7.89 -9.67 -14.29
C VAL A 281 -6.89 -9.66 -15.43
N GLN A 282 -7.31 -9.10 -16.56
CA GLN A 282 -6.50 -8.91 -17.76
C GLN A 282 -5.74 -7.59 -17.68
N TYR A 283 -4.48 -7.62 -18.09
CA TYR A 283 -3.60 -6.46 -18.16
C TYR A 283 -2.46 -6.77 -19.14
N LYS A 284 -1.94 -5.74 -19.80
CA LYS A 284 -0.75 -5.80 -20.64
C LYS A 284 0.38 -5.05 -19.92
N PRO A 285 1.30 -5.75 -19.26
CA PRO A 285 2.38 -5.10 -18.55
C PRO A 285 3.45 -4.61 -19.53
N ILE A 286 4.17 -3.54 -19.18
CA ILE A 286 5.19 -2.93 -20.03
C ILE A 286 6.57 -3.19 -19.41
N PRO A 287 7.48 -3.91 -20.11
CA PRO A 287 8.86 -4.06 -19.67
C PRO A 287 9.55 -2.72 -19.51
N VAL A 288 10.35 -2.56 -18.45
CA VAL A 288 11.02 -1.29 -18.17
C VAL A 288 11.98 -0.89 -19.31
N THR A 289 12.62 -1.85 -19.96
CA THR A 289 13.45 -1.59 -21.15
C THR A 289 12.67 -0.92 -22.28
N GLN A 290 11.39 -1.25 -22.47
CA GLN A 290 10.53 -0.60 -23.47
C GLN A 290 10.15 0.82 -23.05
N LEU A 291 9.89 1.06 -21.76
CA LEU A 291 9.65 2.41 -21.23
C LEU A 291 10.87 3.31 -21.44
N VAL A 292 12.06 2.80 -21.13
CA VAL A 292 13.33 3.52 -21.30
C VAL A 292 13.60 3.79 -22.79
N GLN A 293 13.40 2.79 -23.66
CA GLN A 293 13.54 2.97 -25.10
C GLN A 293 12.58 4.03 -25.65
N ALA A 294 11.29 3.97 -25.30
CA ALA A 294 10.30 4.93 -25.75
C ALA A 294 10.66 6.36 -25.34
N PHE A 295 11.10 6.54 -24.09
CA PHE A 295 11.57 7.83 -23.57
C PHE A 295 12.80 8.37 -24.31
N LEU A 296 13.80 7.53 -24.58
CA LEU A 296 14.99 7.93 -25.33
C LEU A 296 14.67 8.30 -26.80
N MET A 297 13.59 7.73 -27.35
CA MET A 297 13.09 8.03 -28.69
C MET A 297 12.05 9.15 -28.73
N GLU A 298 11.76 9.79 -27.59
CA GLU A 298 10.69 10.80 -27.45
C GLU A 298 9.32 10.33 -27.97
N SER A 299 9.02 9.06 -27.72
CA SER A 299 7.80 8.36 -28.14
C SER A 299 7.06 7.78 -26.94
N GLU A 300 5.81 7.36 -27.14
CA GLU A 300 5.02 6.68 -26.12
C GLU A 300 4.99 5.17 -26.38
N PRO A 301 5.16 4.33 -25.34
CA PRO A 301 4.94 2.89 -25.47
C PRO A 301 3.46 2.62 -25.78
N ASP A 302 3.18 1.43 -26.33
CA ASP A 302 1.79 0.97 -26.47
C ASP A 302 1.15 0.80 -25.08
N GLN A 303 0.11 1.59 -24.82
CA GLN A 303 -0.62 1.60 -23.55
C GLN A 303 -1.94 0.81 -23.62
N GLU A 304 -2.26 0.15 -24.74
CA GLU A 304 -3.47 -0.65 -24.86
C GLU A 304 -3.45 -1.82 -23.85
N GLY A 305 -4.45 -1.88 -22.98
CA GLY A 305 -4.54 -2.90 -21.92
C GLY A 305 -3.61 -2.67 -20.71
N PHE A 306 -2.80 -1.62 -20.70
CA PHE A 306 -2.00 -1.25 -19.53
C PHE A 306 -2.90 -0.59 -18.46
N ILE A 307 -2.69 -0.96 -17.19
CA ILE A 307 -3.55 -0.46 -16.11
C ILE A 307 -3.10 0.94 -15.66
N ASN A 308 -4.01 1.90 -15.68
CA ASN A 308 -3.81 3.23 -15.10
C ASN A 308 -4.96 3.55 -14.14
N PHE A 309 -4.70 3.77 -12.85
CA PHE A 309 -5.77 4.16 -11.91
C PHE A 309 -6.15 5.64 -11.99
N GLY A 310 -5.37 6.46 -12.69
CA GLY A 310 -5.70 7.85 -13.01
C GLY A 310 -5.33 8.90 -11.97
N TRP A 311 -4.71 8.53 -10.84
CA TRP A 311 -4.12 9.52 -9.92
C TRP A 311 -3.03 10.29 -10.66
N ARG A 312 -3.36 11.51 -11.07
CA ARG A 312 -3.30 12.75 -10.27
C ARG A 312 -4.56 13.60 -10.55
N GLY A 313 -5.13 13.44 -11.76
CA GLY A 313 -6.41 14.03 -12.17
C GLY A 313 -7.66 13.35 -11.59
N TRP A 314 -7.55 12.11 -11.11
CA TRP A 314 -8.68 11.36 -10.54
C TRP A 314 -8.40 10.83 -9.14
N GLU A 315 -9.35 11.03 -8.26
CA GLU A 315 -9.46 10.46 -6.93
C GLU A 315 -10.63 9.47 -6.93
N GLY A 316 -10.32 8.19 -7.16
CA GLY A 316 -11.34 7.16 -7.28
C GLY A 316 -12.27 7.39 -8.48
N ALA A 317 -13.56 7.53 -8.21
CA ALA A 317 -14.57 7.81 -9.22
C ALA A 317 -14.70 9.32 -9.56
N PHE A 318 -14.06 10.21 -8.80
CA PHE A 318 -14.21 11.65 -8.93
C PHE A 318 -12.93 12.31 -9.45
N PRO A 319 -13.01 13.44 -10.16
CA PRO A 319 -11.84 14.26 -10.41
C PRO A 319 -11.24 14.73 -9.09
N THR A 320 -9.90 14.73 -9.00
CA THR A 320 -9.18 15.24 -7.83
C THR A 320 -9.60 16.68 -7.58
N SER A 321 -10.06 16.97 -6.36
CA SER A 321 -10.69 18.24 -6.02
C SER A 321 -10.02 18.91 -4.84
N ILE A 322 -9.99 20.24 -4.87
CA ILE A 322 -9.65 21.07 -3.71
C ILE A 322 -10.96 21.45 -3.03
N ILE A 323 -11.02 21.24 -1.72
CA ILE A 323 -12.19 21.58 -0.90
C ILE A 323 -11.94 22.88 -0.14
N ARG A 324 -12.90 23.81 -0.21
CA ARG A 324 -12.91 25.07 0.54
C ARG A 324 -14.28 25.32 1.15
N GLY A 325 -14.35 25.70 2.42
CA GLY A 325 -15.61 26.09 3.06
C GLY A 325 -16.18 27.39 2.46
N CYS A 326 -17.51 27.42 2.28
CA CYS A 326 -18.22 28.60 1.78
C CYS A 326 -18.36 29.66 2.88
N SER A 327 -17.85 30.88 2.66
CA SER A 327 -17.92 31.97 3.65
C SER A 327 -19.36 32.38 4.00
N ALA A 328 -20.28 32.30 3.04
CA ALA A 328 -21.69 32.64 3.24
C ALA A 328 -22.49 31.57 4.01
N ASN A 329 -22.04 30.31 3.98
CA ASN A 329 -22.67 29.23 4.72
C ASN A 329 -21.60 28.18 5.11
N PRO A 330 -21.18 28.16 6.39
CA PRO A 330 -20.17 27.23 6.88
C PRO A 330 -20.51 25.75 6.75
N THR A 331 -21.78 25.39 6.49
CA THR A 331 -22.19 23.99 6.27
C THR A 331 -21.98 23.51 4.84
N LEU A 332 -21.59 24.41 3.92
CA LEU A 332 -21.38 24.11 2.52
C LEU A 332 -19.89 24.19 2.17
N ASP A 333 -19.49 23.33 1.22
CA ASP A 333 -18.13 23.25 0.70
C ASP A 333 -18.13 23.51 -0.82
N GLU A 334 -17.29 24.44 -1.27
CA GLU A 334 -16.87 24.58 -2.67
C GLU A 334 -15.87 23.47 -3.01
N LYS A 335 -16.04 22.84 -4.18
CA LYS A 335 -15.13 21.83 -4.71
C LYS A 335 -14.64 22.25 -6.08
N THR A 336 -13.33 22.48 -6.20
CA THR A 336 -12.69 22.89 -7.45
C THR A 336 -11.84 21.75 -7.99
N ILE A 337 -12.01 21.39 -9.27
CA ILE A 337 -11.19 20.36 -9.91
C ILE A 337 -9.73 20.86 -9.99
N ALA A 338 -8.80 20.14 -9.36
CA ALA A 338 -7.40 20.55 -9.22
C ALA A 338 -6.64 20.48 -10.56
N TYR A 339 -6.83 19.38 -11.31
CA TYR A 339 -6.07 19.08 -12.53
C TYR A 339 -7.01 18.73 -13.69
N TYR A 340 -7.85 19.70 -14.09
CA TYR A 340 -8.89 19.49 -15.11
C TYR A 340 -8.37 18.87 -16.41
N ASN A 341 -7.27 19.41 -16.96
CA ASN A 341 -6.71 18.91 -18.22
C ASN A 341 -6.20 17.46 -18.11
N GLU A 342 -5.66 17.06 -16.97
CA GLU A 342 -5.24 15.68 -16.74
C GLU A 342 -6.44 14.75 -16.58
N ALA A 343 -7.46 15.19 -15.83
CA ALA A 343 -8.69 14.43 -15.69
C ALA A 343 -9.32 14.13 -17.05
N VAL A 344 -9.34 15.10 -17.96
CA VAL A 344 -9.80 14.94 -19.35
C VAL A 344 -8.91 13.96 -20.11
N LYS A 345 -7.58 14.12 -20.06
CA LYS A 345 -6.64 13.25 -20.79
C LYS A 345 -6.70 11.78 -20.35
N THR A 346 -6.89 11.51 -19.07
CA THR A 346 -6.87 10.15 -18.52
C THR A 346 -8.26 9.52 -18.43
N LEU A 347 -9.34 10.23 -18.75
CA LEU A 347 -10.73 9.78 -18.57
C LEU A 347 -11.00 8.41 -19.21
N VAL A 348 -10.60 8.23 -20.46
CA VAL A 348 -10.90 7.02 -21.25
C VAL A 348 -9.92 5.89 -20.95
N GLY A 349 -8.66 6.22 -20.65
CA GLY A 349 -7.59 5.25 -20.45
C GLY A 349 -7.45 4.73 -19.02
N ARG A 350 -8.23 5.26 -18.05
CA ARG A 350 -8.13 4.83 -16.66
C ARG A 350 -9.06 3.66 -16.35
N LEU A 351 -8.60 2.81 -15.44
CA LEU A 351 -9.44 1.82 -14.78
C LEU A 351 -10.38 2.52 -13.79
N GLN A 352 -11.65 2.12 -13.80
CA GLN A 352 -12.62 2.57 -12.81
C GLN A 352 -12.51 1.72 -11.54
N PRO A 353 -12.71 2.30 -10.34
CA PRO A 353 -12.75 1.52 -9.11
C PRO A 353 -13.99 0.61 -9.10
N ILE A 354 -13.89 -0.54 -8.44
CA ILE A 354 -15.06 -1.39 -8.17
C ILE A 354 -15.84 -0.89 -6.97
N THR A 355 -15.25 -0.10 -6.09
CA THR A 355 -15.89 0.49 -4.91
C THR A 355 -15.16 1.77 -4.57
N SER A 356 -15.92 2.83 -4.32
CA SER A 356 -15.43 4.06 -3.70
C SER A 356 -16.30 4.37 -2.50
N TYR A 357 -15.68 4.82 -1.41
CA TYR A 357 -16.39 5.31 -0.22
C TYR A 357 -15.81 6.66 0.18
N PHE A 358 -16.60 7.45 0.90
CA PHE A 358 -16.39 8.88 1.00
C PHE A 358 -15.86 9.28 2.37
N HIS A 359 -14.99 10.29 2.41
CA HIS A 359 -14.52 10.88 3.67
C HIS A 359 -15.69 11.51 4.46
N LYS A 360 -16.68 12.05 3.74
CA LYS A 360 -17.96 12.51 4.29
C LYS A 360 -19.11 11.79 3.58
N ASP A 361 -19.65 10.75 4.20
CA ASP A 361 -20.76 9.96 3.64
C ASP A 361 -22.06 10.21 4.43
N PRO A 362 -23.09 10.83 3.82
CA PRO A 362 -24.34 11.14 4.51
C PRO A 362 -25.31 9.94 4.61
N ARG A 363 -24.96 8.78 4.03
CA ARG A 363 -25.84 7.62 3.97
C ARG A 363 -25.87 6.89 5.34
N PRO A 364 -27.05 6.45 5.83
CA PRO A 364 -27.25 6.00 7.21
C PRO A 364 -26.61 4.65 7.59
N ASP A 365 -26.02 3.93 6.64
CA ASP A 365 -25.36 2.63 6.83
C ASP A 365 -23.87 2.64 6.44
N LYS A 366 -23.31 3.83 6.20
CA LYS A 366 -21.93 4.02 5.75
C LYS A 366 -21.09 4.71 6.82
N PHE A 367 -19.80 4.78 6.59
CA PHE A 367 -18.85 5.50 7.43
C PHE A 367 -18.04 6.48 6.58
N GLY A 368 -17.57 7.55 7.22
CA GLY A 368 -16.58 8.45 6.64
C GLY A 368 -15.21 7.78 6.63
N GLY A 369 -14.59 7.67 5.46
CA GLY A 369 -13.23 7.15 5.30
C GLY A 369 -12.15 8.08 5.85
N THR A 370 -11.02 7.47 6.24
CA THR A 370 -9.78 8.19 6.58
C THR A 370 -8.60 7.69 5.75
N ALA A 371 -8.36 6.38 5.77
CA ALA A 371 -7.29 5.75 4.99
C ALA A 371 -7.48 4.24 4.91
N LEU A 372 -7.55 3.69 3.70
CA LEU A 372 -7.44 2.25 3.44
C LEU A 372 -6.12 1.69 4.00
N THR A 373 -6.22 0.67 4.85
CA THR A 373 -5.05 0.01 5.47
C THR A 373 -4.89 -1.45 5.04
N GLY A 374 -5.88 -2.02 4.35
CA GLY A 374 -5.79 -3.38 3.85
C GLY A 374 -6.96 -3.76 2.96
N VAL A 375 -6.68 -4.59 1.94
CA VAL A 375 -7.66 -5.17 1.03
C VAL A 375 -7.29 -6.63 0.81
N LYS A 376 -8.16 -7.56 1.22
CA LYS A 376 -7.93 -9.01 1.14
C LYS A 376 -9.20 -9.75 0.70
N PRO A 377 -9.11 -10.67 -0.27
CA PRO A 377 -10.22 -11.59 -0.54
C PRO A 377 -10.39 -12.58 0.62
N TYR A 378 -11.62 -13.04 0.82
CA TYR A 378 -11.94 -14.11 1.76
C TYR A 378 -12.56 -15.30 1.02
N MET A 379 -11.89 -16.44 1.09
CA MET A 379 -12.28 -17.69 0.40
C MET A 379 -12.76 -18.77 1.38
N GLY A 380 -12.78 -18.47 2.68
CA GLY A 380 -13.24 -19.38 3.71
C GLY A 380 -14.76 -19.51 3.75
N ASN A 381 -15.21 -20.58 4.43
CA ASN A 381 -16.62 -20.82 4.75
C ASN A 381 -16.92 -20.61 6.24
N GLY A 382 -15.92 -20.18 7.04
CA GLY A 382 -16.08 -19.93 8.46
C GLY A 382 -17.05 -18.79 8.72
N ILE A 383 -17.00 -17.73 7.91
CA ILE A 383 -17.93 -16.59 7.92
C ILE A 383 -18.69 -16.59 6.59
N PRO A 384 -19.82 -17.34 6.47
CA PRO A 384 -20.46 -17.61 5.19
C PRO A 384 -20.86 -16.36 4.38
N ASP A 385 -21.29 -15.30 5.06
CA ASP A 385 -21.70 -14.05 4.41
C ASP A 385 -20.54 -13.30 3.72
N LEU A 386 -19.29 -13.63 4.07
CA LEU A 386 -18.09 -13.06 3.46
C LEU A 386 -17.48 -13.96 2.39
N THR A 387 -17.96 -15.19 2.20
CA THR A 387 -17.36 -16.12 1.24
C THR A 387 -17.36 -15.53 -0.19
N GLY A 388 -16.17 -15.48 -0.79
CA GLY A 388 -15.92 -14.90 -2.11
C GLY A 388 -15.91 -13.37 -2.16
N SER A 389 -16.04 -12.69 -1.02
CA SER A 389 -15.99 -11.23 -0.94
C SER A 389 -14.57 -10.69 -0.86
N VAL A 390 -14.46 -9.37 -1.03
CA VAL A 390 -13.24 -8.60 -0.79
C VAL A 390 -13.46 -7.81 0.50
N VAL A 391 -12.73 -8.19 1.54
CA VAL A 391 -12.74 -7.52 2.85
C VAL A 391 -11.66 -6.45 2.85
N PHE A 392 -11.98 -5.30 3.43
CA PHE A 392 -11.05 -4.20 3.55
C PHE A 392 -11.15 -3.51 4.91
N THR A 393 -10.07 -2.83 5.28
CA THR A 393 -10.00 -2.06 6.51
C THR A 393 -9.75 -0.59 6.21
N ASP A 394 -10.38 0.27 7.00
CA ASP A 394 -10.03 1.68 7.10
C ASP A 394 -9.46 1.96 8.50
N LEU A 395 -8.43 2.81 8.52
CA LEU A 395 -7.71 3.23 9.71
C LEU A 395 -8.65 3.72 10.82
N ALA A 396 -9.64 4.54 10.47
CA ALA A 396 -10.51 5.20 11.41
C ALA A 396 -11.84 5.62 10.76
N ARG A 397 -12.92 5.54 11.53
CA ARG A 397 -14.16 6.26 11.20
C ARG A 397 -13.91 7.76 11.31
N ASN A 398 -14.10 8.46 10.21
CA ASN A 398 -14.14 9.91 10.17
C ASN A 398 -15.54 10.39 10.65
N GLU A 399 -15.78 10.26 11.95
CA GLU A 399 -16.98 10.75 12.64
C GLU A 399 -16.62 11.98 13.48
N GLU A 400 -17.53 12.97 13.55
CA GLU A 400 -17.31 14.24 14.29
C GLU A 400 -17.14 14.06 15.82
N SER A 401 -17.34 12.85 16.35
CA SER A 401 -17.52 12.55 17.78
C SER A 401 -16.24 12.47 18.61
N GLY A 402 -15.05 12.70 18.02
CA GLY A 402 -13.78 12.69 18.75
C GLY A 402 -13.42 11.31 19.34
N PRO A 403 -12.37 11.22 20.19
CA PRO A 403 -11.93 9.95 20.77
C PRO A 403 -12.99 9.29 21.68
N PRO A 404 -13.01 7.95 21.80
CA PRO A 404 -12.03 7.01 21.27
C PRO A 404 -12.25 6.69 19.79
N VAL A 405 -11.15 6.67 19.03
CA VAL A 405 -11.18 6.37 17.59
C VAL A 405 -11.33 4.87 17.37
N ARG A 406 -12.09 4.49 16.34
CA ARG A 406 -12.31 3.10 15.95
C ARG A 406 -12.04 2.94 14.45
N GLY A 407 -11.22 1.97 14.09
CA GLY A 407 -11.08 1.50 12.71
C GLY A 407 -12.36 0.81 12.21
N VAL A 408 -12.40 0.57 10.91
CA VAL A 408 -13.56 -0.05 10.26
C VAL A 408 -13.14 -1.29 9.51
N LEU A 409 -13.97 -2.33 9.61
CA LEU A 409 -13.94 -3.48 8.73
C LEU A 409 -15.17 -3.40 7.82
N ALA A 410 -14.97 -3.59 6.53
CA ALA A 410 -16.05 -3.58 5.55
C ALA A 410 -15.75 -4.57 4.43
N TYR A 411 -16.75 -4.86 3.59
CA TYR A 411 -16.57 -5.73 2.44
C TYR A 411 -17.35 -5.23 1.23
N THR A 412 -16.87 -5.66 0.07
CA THR A 412 -17.51 -5.51 -1.23
C THR A 412 -17.41 -6.84 -1.99
N ARG A 413 -18.04 -6.93 -3.16
CA ARG A 413 -18.00 -8.12 -4.02
C ARG A 413 -17.69 -7.70 -5.46
N VAL A 414 -16.95 -8.52 -6.20
CA VAL A 414 -16.78 -8.27 -7.63
C VAL A 414 -18.06 -8.60 -8.38
N ARG A 415 -18.41 -7.73 -9.32
CA ARG A 415 -19.48 -7.95 -10.29
C ARG A 415 -18.88 -8.01 -11.69
N ALA A 416 -19.45 -8.87 -12.52
CA ALA A 416 -19.05 -8.99 -13.93
C ALA A 416 -19.67 -7.90 -14.83
N ASP A 417 -20.57 -7.07 -14.30
CA ASP A 417 -21.29 -6.05 -15.08
C ASP A 417 -20.56 -4.68 -15.13
N CYS A 418 -19.32 -4.62 -14.67
CA CYS A 418 -18.47 -3.41 -14.66
C CYS A 418 -19.10 -2.19 -13.97
N LYS A 419 -20.08 -2.41 -13.08
CA LYS A 419 -20.69 -1.34 -12.28
C LYS A 419 -19.96 -1.18 -10.96
N LEU A 420 -19.90 0.07 -10.48
CA LEU A 420 -19.48 0.40 -9.13
C LEU A 420 -20.36 -0.34 -8.11
N ASN A 421 -19.71 -1.02 -7.19
CA ASN A 421 -20.34 -1.63 -6.03
C ASN A 421 -20.47 -0.62 -4.90
N ASP A 422 -21.56 -0.74 -4.18
CA ASP A 422 -21.63 -0.26 -2.82
C ASP A 422 -20.96 -1.28 -1.88
N PHE A 423 -20.60 -0.83 -0.67
CA PHE A 423 -19.96 -1.68 0.33
C PHE A 423 -20.88 -1.89 1.54
N SER A 424 -20.55 -2.89 2.36
CA SER A 424 -21.25 -3.17 3.62
C SER A 424 -20.25 -3.17 4.77
N VAL A 425 -20.59 -2.48 5.86
CA VAL A 425 -19.80 -2.46 7.09
C VAL A 425 -19.95 -3.78 7.83
N ILE A 426 -18.86 -4.29 8.38
CA ILE A 426 -18.82 -5.47 9.24
C ILE A 426 -18.79 -5.01 10.69
N GLU A 427 -19.76 -5.45 11.48
CA GLU A 427 -19.83 -5.16 12.91
C GLU A 427 -18.83 -6.07 13.66
N THR A 428 -17.90 -5.49 14.42
CA THR A 428 -16.93 -6.24 15.23
C THR A 428 -17.35 -6.27 16.69
N ASP A 429 -17.52 -7.47 17.25
CA ASP A 429 -17.87 -7.68 18.65
C ASP A 429 -16.60 -7.83 19.50
N TYR A 430 -15.97 -6.69 19.79
CA TYR A 430 -14.83 -6.64 20.70
C TYR A 430 -14.84 -5.34 21.50
N ASN A 431 -14.73 -5.46 22.81
CA ASN A 431 -14.72 -4.31 23.71
C ASN A 431 -13.29 -3.77 23.87
N PHE A 432 -12.95 -2.74 23.10
CA PHE A 432 -11.70 -1.99 23.22
C PHE A 432 -11.67 -1.02 24.42
N GLY A 433 -12.73 -0.96 25.24
CA GLY A 433 -12.84 -0.06 26.37
C GLY A 433 -12.80 1.41 25.94
N SER A 434 -12.11 2.24 26.73
CA SER A 434 -11.94 3.69 26.48
C SER A 434 -10.72 4.02 25.60
N GLN A 435 -9.91 3.03 25.22
CA GLN A 435 -8.72 3.24 24.38
C GLN A 435 -9.12 3.39 22.92
N SER A 436 -8.38 4.15 22.11
CA SER A 436 -8.54 4.14 20.65
C SER A 436 -8.06 2.81 20.06
N ALA A 437 -8.59 2.44 18.89
CA ALA A 437 -8.26 1.20 18.19
C ALA A 437 -8.24 1.47 16.67
N TYR A 438 -7.07 1.80 16.14
CA TYR A 438 -6.83 2.03 14.72
C TYR A 438 -6.61 0.70 14.01
N TYR A 439 -7.28 0.46 12.89
CA TYR A 439 -7.10 -0.77 12.11
C TYR A 439 -6.00 -0.54 11.08
N VAL A 440 -4.81 -1.07 11.31
CA VAL A 440 -3.58 -0.66 10.61
C VAL A 440 -3.12 -1.63 9.52
N ASN A 441 -3.61 -2.88 9.51
CA ASN A 441 -3.32 -3.85 8.45
C ASN A 441 -4.37 -4.97 8.43
N LEU A 442 -4.60 -5.55 7.26
CA LEU A 442 -5.34 -6.79 7.05
C LEU A 442 -4.49 -7.86 6.34
N GLY A 443 -4.41 -9.06 6.92
CA GLY A 443 -3.73 -10.24 6.38
C GLY A 443 -4.66 -11.45 6.22
N THR A 444 -4.16 -12.47 5.52
CA THR A 444 -4.83 -13.77 5.37
C THR A 444 -3.83 -14.90 5.59
N ASN A 445 -4.34 -16.11 5.81
CA ASN A 445 -3.54 -17.32 5.64
C ASN A 445 -3.40 -17.68 4.14
N LEU A 446 -2.60 -18.72 3.82
CA LEU A 446 -2.20 -19.05 2.45
C LEU A 446 -3.39 -19.38 1.52
N ASP A 447 -4.40 -20.08 2.03
CA ASP A 447 -5.61 -20.44 1.29
C ASP A 447 -6.74 -19.40 1.41
N GLN A 448 -6.50 -18.30 2.12
CA GLN A 448 -7.42 -17.18 2.31
C GLN A 448 -8.72 -17.57 3.05
N THR A 449 -8.66 -18.63 3.87
CA THR A 449 -9.81 -19.07 4.68
C THR A 449 -9.88 -18.42 6.05
N LYS A 450 -8.81 -17.72 6.46
CA LYS A 450 -8.71 -16.94 7.71
C LYS A 450 -8.26 -15.51 7.42
N LEU A 451 -8.76 -14.58 8.23
CA LEU A 451 -8.40 -13.17 8.20
C LEU A 451 -7.72 -12.78 9.52
N TYR A 452 -6.68 -11.96 9.41
CA TYR A 452 -5.94 -11.43 10.55
C TYR A 452 -5.96 -9.90 10.51
N LEU A 453 -6.32 -9.28 11.63
CA LEU A 453 -6.43 -7.84 11.77
C LEU A 453 -5.33 -7.33 12.71
N GLY A 454 -4.55 -6.36 12.23
CA GLY A 454 -3.65 -5.57 13.08
C GLY A 454 -4.37 -4.35 13.63
N VAL A 455 -4.35 -4.19 14.96
CA VAL A 455 -4.93 -3.03 15.64
C VAL A 455 -3.84 -2.32 16.44
N TYR A 456 -3.85 -0.98 16.43
CA TYR A 456 -2.92 -0.14 17.20
C TYR A 456 -3.66 0.90 18.03
N GLY A 457 -3.12 1.24 19.21
CA GLY A 457 -3.75 2.18 20.13
C GLY A 457 -3.51 3.68 19.83
N SER A 458 -2.60 4.00 18.91
CA SER A 458 -2.17 5.38 18.62
C SER A 458 -1.88 5.57 17.13
N MET A 459 -1.73 6.83 16.69
CA MET A 459 -1.16 7.16 15.37
C MET A 459 0.33 7.46 15.42
N LYS A 460 0.92 7.47 16.62
CA LYS A 460 2.34 7.76 16.82
C LYS A 460 3.14 6.47 16.81
N VAL A 461 4.11 6.37 15.90
CA VAL A 461 5.02 5.22 15.84
C VAL A 461 5.91 5.10 17.09
N ALA A 462 6.14 6.22 17.77
CA ALA A 462 6.91 6.28 19.02
C ALA A 462 6.13 5.79 20.25
N ASP A 463 4.80 5.61 20.15
CA ASP A 463 4.01 5.02 21.23
C ASP A 463 4.17 3.50 21.16
N PHE A 464 5.25 2.98 21.74
CA PHE A 464 5.62 1.58 21.60
C PHE A 464 4.61 0.61 22.24
N ASN A 465 4.58 -0.61 21.69
CA ASN A 465 3.86 -1.76 22.25
C ASN A 465 2.35 -1.56 22.42
N GLN A 466 1.72 -0.72 21.59
CA GLN A 466 0.26 -0.49 21.60
C GLN A 466 -0.53 -1.42 20.67
N GLY A 467 0.16 -2.39 20.05
CA GLY A 467 -0.41 -3.24 19.01
C GLY A 467 -0.96 -4.56 19.52
N THR A 468 -2.04 -5.01 18.89
CA THR A 468 -2.62 -6.34 19.07
C THR A 468 -3.00 -6.92 17.71
N ILE A 469 -2.71 -8.21 17.51
CA ILE A 469 -3.16 -8.96 16.34
C ILE A 469 -4.35 -9.82 16.72
N PHE A 470 -5.38 -9.79 15.89
CA PHE A 470 -6.60 -10.56 16.04
C PHE A 470 -6.79 -11.52 14.88
N GLU A 471 -7.37 -12.69 15.16
CA GLU A 471 -8.07 -13.47 14.14
C GLU A 471 -9.52 -12.98 14.09
N ILE A 472 -10.03 -12.75 12.88
CA ILE A 472 -11.45 -12.47 12.68
C ILE A 472 -12.18 -13.80 12.59
N VAL A 473 -13.11 -14.04 13.52
CA VAL A 473 -13.85 -15.29 13.65
C VAL A 473 -15.37 -15.02 13.64
N PRO A 474 -16.22 -16.04 13.38
CA PRO A 474 -17.66 -15.86 13.26
C PRO A 474 -18.32 -15.33 14.53
#